data_AF-A0A6I9LAS6-F1
#
_entry.id   AF-A0A6I9LAS6-F1
#
_cell.length_a   1.000
_cell.length_b   1.000
_cell.length_c   1.000
_cell.angle_alpha   90.00
_cell.angle_beta   90.00
_cell.angle_gamma   90.00
#
_symmetry.space_group_name_H-M   'P 1'
#
loop_
_entity.id
_entity.type
_entity.pdbx_description
1 polymer ?
#
loop_
_entity_poly.entity_id
_entity_poly.type
_entity_poly.pdbx_seq_one_letter_code
_entity_poly.pdbx_strand_id
1 'polypeptide(L)'
;MDERTQKFIEIDQAWKILGNEETKKMYDLQRHEAELRRMGPVDAQVYLEDMSWNKDDESFSLTCRCGGKYTVSKDEVEEVNLICCDTCSLIVELLHQQ
;
A
#
# COMPACT_ATOMS: atom_id res chain seq x y z
N MET A 1 -1.32 -12.93 -33.71
CA MET A 1 -2.43 -12.95 -32.74
C MET A 1 -2.87 -11.51 -32.58
N ASP A 2 -4.06 -11.16 -33.06
CA ASP A 2 -4.59 -9.80 -33.05
C ASP A 2 -4.84 -9.29 -31.63
N GLU A 3 -4.41 -8.06 -31.31
CA GLU A 3 -4.65 -7.39 -30.01
C GLU A 3 -6.14 -7.35 -29.61
N ARG A 4 -7.03 -7.35 -30.59
CA ARG A 4 -8.49 -7.36 -30.38
C ARG A 4 -8.98 -8.69 -29.82
N THR A 5 -8.35 -9.80 -30.24
CA THR A 5 -8.66 -11.14 -29.75
C THR A 5 -8.16 -11.32 -28.32
N GLN A 6 -6.98 -10.77 -28.00
CA GLN A 6 -6.43 -10.77 -26.64
C GLN A 6 -7.38 -10.07 -25.65
N LYS A 7 -7.78 -8.83 -25.98
CA LYS A 7 -8.72 -8.05 -25.16
C LYS A 7 -10.06 -8.74 -24.98
N PHE A 8 -10.57 -9.39 -26.02
CA PHE A 8 -11.83 -10.14 -25.92
C PHE A 8 -11.73 -11.32 -24.95
N ILE A 9 -10.61 -12.05 -24.99
CA ILE A 9 -10.34 -13.17 -24.07
C ILE A 9 -10.22 -12.66 -22.62
N GLU A 10 -9.49 -11.57 -22.40
CA GLU A 10 -9.33 -10.97 -21.06
C GLU A 10 -10.67 -10.52 -20.47
N ILE A 11 -11.51 -9.88 -21.28
CA ILE A 11 -12.84 -9.43 -20.87
C ILE A 11 -13.77 -10.62 -20.56
N ASP A 12 -13.77 -11.66 -21.40
CA ASP A 12 -14.56 -12.88 -21.18
C ASP A 12 -14.14 -13.62 -19.89
N GLN A 13 -12.83 -13.70 -19.63
CA GLN A 13 -12.29 -14.30 -18.41
C GLN A 13 -12.70 -13.50 -17.17
N ALA A 14 -12.55 -12.18 -17.20
CA ALA A 14 -12.97 -11.31 -16.09
C ALA A 14 -14.48 -11.45 -15.84
N TRP A 15 -15.31 -11.48 -16.89
CA TRP A 15 -16.75 -11.62 -16.76
C TRP A 15 -17.15 -12.99 -16.18
N LYS A 16 -16.49 -14.08 -16.57
CA LYS A 16 -16.74 -15.42 -16.01
C LYS A 16 -16.40 -15.52 -14.52
N ILE A 17 -15.34 -14.85 -14.08
CA ILE A 17 -14.91 -14.85 -12.68
C ILE A 17 -15.81 -13.94 -11.83
N LEU A 18 -16.14 -12.75 -12.34
CA LEU A 18 -16.95 -11.76 -11.61
C LEU A 18 -18.47 -12.04 -11.68
N GLY A 19 -18.91 -12.80 -12.69
CA GLY A 19 -20.32 -13.11 -12.95
C GLY A 19 -20.90 -14.22 -12.07
N ASN A 20 -20.07 -14.99 -11.36
CA ASN A 20 -20.50 -15.98 -10.39
C ASN A 20 -20.09 -15.53 -8.98
N GLU A 21 -21.04 -15.48 -8.05
CA GLU A 21 -20.81 -15.01 -6.67
C GLU A 21 -19.76 -15.81 -5.92
N GLU A 22 -19.67 -17.13 -6.15
CA GLU A 22 -18.72 -18.01 -5.47
C GLU A 22 -17.28 -17.75 -5.95
N THR A 23 -17.08 -17.64 -7.27
CA THR A 23 -15.76 -17.34 -7.85
C THR A 23 -15.32 -15.91 -7.59
N LYS A 24 -16.27 -14.96 -7.58
CA LYS A 24 -16.01 -13.58 -7.19
C LYS A 24 -15.53 -13.51 -5.74
N LYS A 25 -16.22 -14.19 -4.81
CA LYS A 25 -15.83 -14.23 -3.41
C LYS A 25 -14.44 -14.83 -3.21
N MET A 26 -14.11 -15.92 -3.91
CA MET A 26 -12.77 -16.51 -3.86
C MET A 26 -11.70 -15.54 -4.38
N TYR A 27 -11.98 -14.85 -5.48
CA TYR A 27 -11.08 -13.84 -6.04
C TYR A 27 -10.86 -12.67 -5.07
N ASP A 28 -11.94 -12.16 -4.48
CA ASP A 28 -11.87 -11.08 -3.49
C ASP A 28 -11.07 -11.49 -2.25
N LEU A 29 -11.24 -12.74 -1.77
CA LEU A 29 -10.45 -13.29 -0.66
C LEU A 29 -8.97 -13.43 -1.01
N GLN A 30 -8.63 -13.94 -2.19
CA GLN A 30 -7.24 -14.05 -2.64
C GLN A 30 -6.57 -12.69 -2.76
N ARG A 31 -7.30 -11.70 -3.29
CA ARG A 31 -6.81 -10.32 -3.39
C ARG A 31 -6.56 -9.72 -2.02
N HIS A 32 -7.49 -9.91 -1.08
CA HIS A 32 -7.35 -9.44 0.29
C HIS A 32 -6.18 -10.14 1.01
N GLU A 33 -6.02 -11.45 0.85
CA GLU A 33 -4.87 -12.19 1.37
C GLU A 33 -3.55 -11.65 0.79
N ALA A 34 -3.50 -11.36 -0.51
CA ALA A 34 -2.32 -10.78 -1.15
C ALA A 34 -2.04 -9.33 -0.70
N GLU A 35 -3.05 -8.56 -0.30
CA GLU A 35 -2.88 -7.26 0.34
C GLU A 35 -2.31 -7.40 1.75
N LEU A 36 -2.87 -8.29 2.57
CA LEU A 36 -2.37 -8.57 3.92
C LEU A 36 -0.96 -9.16 3.90
N ARG A 37 -0.63 -10.03 2.94
CA ARG A 37 0.73 -10.56 2.76
C ARG A 37 1.72 -9.51 2.25
N ARG A 38 1.23 -8.50 1.54
CA ARG A 38 2.06 -7.34 1.14
C ARG A 38 2.34 -6.41 2.31
N MET A 39 1.49 -6.39 3.34
CA MET A 39 1.82 -5.77 4.60
C MET A 39 2.93 -6.59 5.27
N GLY A 40 4.17 -6.15 5.10
CA GLY A 40 5.32 -6.72 5.78
C GLY A 40 5.22 -6.53 7.30
N PRO A 41 6.10 -7.18 8.08
CA PRO A 41 6.18 -6.93 9.51
C PRO A 41 6.43 -5.44 9.77
N VAL A 42 5.81 -4.91 10.83
CA VAL A 42 6.14 -3.57 11.33
C VAL A 42 7.60 -3.61 11.79
N ASP A 43 8.43 -2.82 11.12
CA ASP A 43 9.88 -2.84 11.20
C ASP A 43 10.39 -2.07 12.43
N ALA A 44 9.69 -0.98 12.77
CA ALA A 44 10.01 -0.10 13.88
C ALA A 44 8.83 0.82 14.20
N GLN A 45 8.87 1.41 15.39
CA GLN A 45 8.03 2.54 15.78
C GLN A 45 8.86 3.82 15.69
N VAL A 46 8.30 4.87 15.13
CA VAL A 46 8.97 6.15 14.87
C VAL A 46 8.09 7.28 15.39
N TYR A 47 8.67 8.19 16.16
CA TYR A 47 7.98 9.40 16.58
C TYR A 47 7.93 10.40 15.43
N LEU A 48 6.81 11.11 15.30
CA LEU A 48 6.66 12.15 14.29
C LEU A 48 7.78 13.20 14.36
N GLU A 49 8.25 13.49 15.57
CA GLU A 49 9.34 14.44 15.85
C GLU A 49 10.71 14.00 15.30
N ASP A 50 10.91 12.69 15.11
CA ASP A 50 12.12 12.10 14.54
C ASP A 50 12.13 12.19 13.00
N MET A 51 10.98 12.45 12.39
CA MET A 51 10.86 12.62 10.95
C MET A 51 11.32 14.01 10.49
N SER A 52 11.90 14.06 9.30
CA SER A 52 12.31 15.31 8.65
C SER A 52 11.12 16.00 8.01
N TRP A 53 10.81 17.22 8.46
CA TRP A 53 9.75 18.06 7.90
C TRP A 53 10.18 18.71 6.57
N ASN A 54 9.42 18.44 5.51
CA ASN A 54 9.55 19.08 4.21
C ASN A 54 8.55 20.25 4.09
N LYS A 55 9.07 21.46 3.98
CA LYS A 55 8.25 22.69 3.90
C LYS A 55 7.61 22.91 2.52
N ASP A 56 8.22 22.40 1.46
CA ASP A 56 7.73 22.59 0.10
C ASP A 56 6.50 21.72 -0.20
N ASP A 57 6.44 20.55 0.42
CA ASP A 57 5.43 19.51 0.19
C ASP A 57 4.50 19.32 1.41
N GLU A 58 4.73 20.07 2.49
CA GLU A 58 4.02 19.97 3.78
C GLU A 58 3.90 18.51 4.29
N SER A 59 5.01 17.77 4.20
CA SER A 59 5.07 16.35 4.51
C SER A 59 6.26 15.99 5.43
N PHE A 60 6.07 14.99 6.27
CA PHE A 60 7.12 14.39 7.09
C PHE A 60 7.75 13.24 6.33
N SER A 61 9.08 13.14 6.42
CA SER A 61 9.85 12.12 5.70
C SER A 61 10.92 11.47 6.57
N LEU A 62 11.08 10.16 6.44
CA LEU A 62 12.10 9.37 7.12
C LEU A 62 12.81 8.46 6.12
N THR A 63 14.12 8.29 6.29
CA THR A 63 14.90 7.39 5.44
C THR A 63 14.76 5.94 5.89
N CYS A 64 14.50 5.05 4.94
CA CYS A 64 14.47 3.61 5.17
C CYS A 64 15.87 3.00 5.03
N ARG A 65 16.14 1.91 5.77
CA ARG A 65 17.38 1.13 5.68
C ARG A 65 17.70 0.61 4.27
N CYS A 66 16.70 0.50 3.40
CA CYS A 66 16.86 0.08 2.01
C CYS A 66 17.31 1.21 1.07
N GLY A 67 17.34 2.45 1.55
CA GLY A 67 17.59 3.66 0.74
C GLY A 67 16.33 4.37 0.24
N GLY A 68 15.14 3.77 0.43
CA GLY A 68 13.85 4.42 0.18
C GLY A 68 13.44 5.41 1.27
N LYS A 69 12.21 5.89 1.21
CA LYS A 69 11.64 6.83 2.18
C LYS A 69 10.25 6.39 2.67
N TYR A 70 9.96 6.77 3.90
CA TYR A 70 8.63 6.82 4.47
C TYR A 70 8.18 8.27 4.42
N THR A 71 7.03 8.55 3.81
CA THR A 71 6.52 9.92 3.67
C THR A 71 5.07 9.94 4.13
N VAL A 72 4.70 10.96 4.91
CA VAL A 72 3.32 11.19 5.36
C VAL A 72 3.01 12.68 5.29
N SER A 73 1.88 13.03 4.70
CA SER A 73 1.43 14.42 4.59
C SER A 73 0.95 14.93 5.95
N LYS A 74 1.04 16.24 6.19
CA LYS A 74 0.51 16.83 7.43
C LYS A 74 -0.98 16.58 7.65
N ASP A 75 -1.77 16.51 6.58
CA ASP A 75 -3.22 16.24 6.64
C ASP A 75 -3.49 14.77 7.04
N GLU A 76 -2.69 13.85 6.51
CA GLU A 76 -2.85 12.41 6.74
C GLU A 76 -2.26 11.95 8.08
N VAL A 77 -1.36 12.74 8.67
CA VAL A 77 -0.59 12.35 9.86
C VAL A 77 -1.49 11.96 11.04
N GLU A 78 -2.63 12.63 11.22
CA GLU A 78 -3.58 12.33 12.30
C GLU A 78 -4.46 11.11 12.01
N GLU A 79 -4.58 10.71 10.74
CA GLU A 79 -5.40 9.57 10.31
C GLU A 79 -4.60 8.28 10.11
N VAL A 80 -3.29 8.38 9.84
CA VAL A 80 -2.42 7.24 9.52
C VAL A 80 -1.36 6.98 10.58
N ASN A 81 -1.37 5.77 11.13
CA ASN A 81 -0.34 5.31 12.04
C ASN A 81 0.66 4.35 11.38
N LEU A 82 0.44 3.91 10.14
CA LEU A 82 1.31 2.95 9.47
C LEU A 82 1.77 3.52 8.14
N ILE A 83 3.08 3.64 7.97
CA ILE A 83 3.70 4.23 6.78
C ILE A 83 4.53 3.16 6.08
N CYS A 84 4.22 2.91 4.81
CA CYS A 84 4.95 1.98 3.96
C CYS A 84 6.15 2.68 3.33
N CYS A 85 7.26 1.95 3.18
CA CYS A 85 8.38 2.44 2.38
C CYS A 85 7.99 2.47 0.89
N ASP A 86 8.40 3.51 0.17
CA ASP A 86 8.21 3.64 -1.28
C ASP A 86 9.00 2.60 -2.12
N THR A 87 10.03 2.00 -1.55
CA THR A 87 11.00 1.16 -2.26
C THR A 87 10.97 -0.30 -1.84
N CYS A 88 10.48 -0.61 -0.64
CA CYS A 88 10.46 -1.97 -0.10
C CYS A 88 9.16 -2.28 0.64
N SER A 89 9.00 -3.51 1.15
CA SER A 89 7.80 -3.94 1.88
C SER A 89 7.84 -3.63 3.39
N LEU A 90 8.80 -2.83 3.85
CA LEU A 90 8.88 -2.44 5.26
C LEU A 90 7.83 -1.40 5.59
N ILE A 91 7.30 -1.50 6.80
CA ILE A 91 6.27 -0.62 7.35
C ILE A 91 6.77 -0.13 8.69
N VAL A 92 6.60 1.16 8.98
CA VAL A 92 6.88 1.74 10.30
C VAL A 92 5.60 2.26 10.92
N GLU A 93 5.49 2.13 12.24
CA GLU A 93 4.39 2.73 12.99
C GLU A 93 4.75 4.15 13.42
N LEU A 94 3.87 5.11 13.13
CA LEU A 94 4.01 6.50 13.51
C LEU A 94 3.39 6.73 14.89
N LEU A 95 4.20 7.22 15.83
CA LEU A 95 3.78 7.56 17.18
C LEU A 95 3.59 9.08 17.32
N HIS A 96 2.40 9.47 17.77
CA HIS A 96 2.10 10.82 18.21
C HIS A 96 2.36 10.91 19.72
N GLN A 97 3.16 11.88 20.19
CA GLN A 97 3.23 12.16 21.62
C GLN A 97 1.84 12.59 22.11
N GLN A 98 1.40 11.99 23.21
CA GLN A 98 0.11 12.23 23.84
C GLN A 98 0.14 13.44 24.77
#